data_AF-A0A1C7D984-F1
#
_entry.id   AF-A0A1C7D984-F1
#
_cell.length_a   1.000
_cell.length_b   1.000
_cell.length_c   1.000
_cell.angle_alpha   90.00
_cell.angle_beta   90.00
_cell.angle_gamma   90.00
#
_symmetry.space_group_name_H-M   'P 1'
#
loop_
_entity.id
_entity.type
_entity.pdbx_description
1 polymer ?
#
loop_
_entity_poly.entity_id
_entity_poly.type
_entity_poly.pdbx_seq_one_letter_code
_entity_poly.pdbx_strand_id
1 'polypeptide(L)'
;MKTIIRNCALALGGMALATTALPVAAQDGDSEMKPEVYQLLVDCGAAHALASSGTKEEAEAADYEKKAVAFWQVAMVYGDADKDKMKDDGAASITKINGWVQADDDSQLEGLLTKCIQMEDVVMDIHSGK
;
A
#
# COMPACT_ATOMS: atom_id res chain seq x y z
N MET A 1 28.39 17.87 30.72
CA MET A 1 27.74 16.78 31.48
C MET A 1 26.35 17.21 31.91
N LYS A 2 25.29 16.59 31.39
CA LYS A 2 24.07 16.27 32.15
C LYS A 2 23.22 15.28 31.36
N THR A 3 23.00 14.13 31.96
CA THR A 3 22.17 13.00 31.52
C THR A 3 20.81 13.09 32.20
N ILE A 4 19.68 12.96 31.48
CA ILE A 4 18.34 12.55 31.98
C ILE A 4 17.56 12.03 30.74
N ILE A 5 17.34 10.73 30.48
CA ILE A 5 16.53 9.66 31.12
C ILE A 5 14.99 9.85 31.03
N ARG A 6 14.40 9.01 30.15
CA ARG A 6 13.14 8.25 30.19
C ARG A 6 11.75 8.90 30.45
N ASN A 7 10.85 8.38 29.61
CA ASN A 7 9.50 7.84 29.87
C ASN A 7 8.25 8.73 29.75
N CYS A 8 7.40 8.29 28.82
CA CYS A 8 5.96 8.06 28.94
C CYS A 8 5.11 9.13 29.63
N ALA A 9 4.30 9.80 28.81
CA ALA A 9 2.90 10.04 29.14
C ALA A 9 2.08 10.04 27.84
N LEU A 10 1.41 8.92 27.58
CA LEU A 10 0.16 8.91 26.84
C LEU A 10 -0.80 9.87 27.55
N ALA A 11 -1.18 10.95 26.88
CA ALA A 11 -2.38 11.70 27.23
C ALA A 11 -3.40 11.44 26.12
N LEU A 12 -4.25 10.44 26.37
CA LEU A 12 -5.53 10.26 25.70
C LEU A 12 -6.38 11.52 25.97
N GLY A 13 -6.34 12.45 25.04
CA GLY A 13 -7.20 13.63 25.01
C GLY A 13 -7.90 13.65 23.65
N GLY A 14 -9.13 13.16 23.63
CA GLY A 14 -9.90 12.95 22.41
C GLY A 14 -10.03 14.22 21.55
N MET A 15 -9.74 14.05 20.27
CA MET A 15 -10.54 14.67 19.23
C MET A 15 -11.25 13.55 18.50
N ALA A 16 -12.53 13.42 18.83
CA ALA A 16 -13.52 12.83 17.96
C ALA A 16 -13.58 13.68 16.68
N LEU A 17 -12.83 13.27 15.67
CA LEU A 17 -13.08 13.66 14.29
C LEU A 17 -13.02 12.39 13.45
N ALA A 18 -14.21 11.86 13.19
CA ALA A 18 -14.56 10.96 12.11
C ALA A 18 -13.51 9.88 11.80
N THR A 19 -13.60 8.77 12.53
CA THR A 19 -13.23 7.47 11.99
C THR A 19 -14.09 7.22 10.74
N THR A 20 -13.66 7.68 9.58
CA THR A 20 -13.97 6.94 8.36
C THR A 20 -13.12 5.68 8.46
N ALA A 21 -13.60 4.72 9.25
CA ALA A 21 -13.30 3.33 9.01
C ALA A 21 -13.52 3.15 7.51
N LEU A 22 -12.44 2.93 6.76
CA LEU A 22 -12.60 2.39 5.41
C LEU A 22 -13.41 1.11 5.61
N PRO A 23 -14.62 1.01 5.07
CA PRO A 23 -15.47 -0.13 5.32
C PRO A 23 -14.91 -1.30 4.51
N VAL A 24 -13.93 -2.00 5.07
CA VAL A 24 -13.65 -3.39 4.69
C VAL A 24 -14.57 -4.26 5.53
N ALA A 25 -15.87 -4.03 5.39
CA ALA A 25 -16.89 -4.94 5.85
C ALA A 25 -17.42 -5.62 4.60
N ALA A 26 -16.91 -6.82 4.34
CA ALA A 26 -17.59 -7.80 3.53
C ALA A 26 -18.95 -8.10 4.19
N GLN A 27 -19.99 -7.34 3.84
CA GLN A 27 -21.37 -7.68 4.11
C GLN A 27 -22.20 -7.34 2.87
N ASP A 28 -22.67 -8.42 2.24
CA ASP A 28 -23.74 -8.47 1.24
C ASP A 28 -23.50 -7.77 -0.11
N GLY A 29 -22.96 -8.55 -1.06
CA GLY A 29 -23.50 -8.62 -2.42
C GLY A 29 -23.29 -7.45 -3.39
N ASP A 30 -22.38 -6.51 -3.09
CA ASP A 30 -21.98 -5.46 -4.03
C ASP A 30 -20.46 -5.22 -3.92
N SER A 31 -19.68 -6.18 -4.39
CA SER A 31 -18.22 -6.27 -4.17
C SER A 31 -17.37 -5.52 -5.18
N GLU A 32 -17.92 -4.56 -5.94
CA GLU A 32 -17.09 -3.66 -6.75
C GLU A 32 -16.42 -2.63 -5.82
N MET A 33 -15.13 -2.84 -5.52
CA MET A 33 -14.32 -1.71 -5.06
C MET A 33 -14.33 -0.63 -6.15
N LYS A 34 -14.49 0.63 -5.75
CA LYS A 34 -14.40 1.76 -6.67
C LYS A 34 -13.12 1.62 -7.51
N PRO A 35 -13.14 1.88 -8.83
CA PRO A 35 -11.98 1.73 -9.71
C PRO A 35 -10.69 2.39 -9.20
N GLU A 36 -10.84 3.47 -8.43
CA GLU A 36 -9.74 4.20 -7.78
C GLU A 36 -8.99 3.35 -6.73
N VAL A 37 -9.69 2.50 -5.98
CA VAL A 37 -9.07 1.64 -4.95
C VAL A 37 -8.33 0.49 -5.62
N TYR A 38 -8.91 -0.11 -6.66
CA TYR A 38 -8.22 -1.10 -7.49
C TYR A 38 -6.89 -0.53 -8.00
N GLN A 39 -6.92 0.60 -8.70
CA GLN A 39 -5.70 1.18 -9.28
C GLN A 39 -4.69 1.58 -8.20
N LEU A 40 -5.13 2.06 -7.03
CA LEU A 40 -4.24 2.36 -5.91
C LEU A 40 -3.53 1.10 -5.40
N LEU A 41 -4.22 -0.03 -5.29
CA LEU A 41 -3.61 -1.30 -4.90
C LEU A 41 -2.59 -1.77 -5.95
N VAL A 42 -2.91 -1.63 -7.24
CA VAL A 42 -1.96 -1.95 -8.33
C VAL A 42 -0.72 -1.06 -8.28
N ASP A 43 -0.91 0.25 -8.11
CA ASP A 43 0.16 1.24 -7.98
C ASP A 43 1.06 0.92 -6.77
N CYS A 44 0.49 0.59 -5.61
CA CYS A 44 1.27 0.22 -4.42
C CYS A 44 2.04 -1.09 -4.60
N GLY A 45 1.45 -2.10 -5.24
CA GLY A 45 2.17 -3.32 -5.56
C GLY A 45 3.35 -3.06 -6.51
N ALA A 46 3.17 -2.19 -7.50
CA ALA A 46 4.24 -1.77 -8.40
C ALA A 46 5.34 -0.97 -7.68
N ALA A 47 4.99 -0.08 -6.76
CA ALA A 47 5.96 0.66 -5.94
C ALA A 47 6.84 -0.28 -5.11
N HIS A 48 6.24 -1.28 -4.45
CA HIS A 48 6.97 -2.27 -3.68
C HIS A 48 7.82 -3.19 -4.57
N ALA A 49 7.35 -3.57 -5.76
CA ALA A 49 8.16 -4.37 -6.70
C ALA A 49 9.40 -3.60 -7.18
N LEU A 50 9.27 -2.29 -7.42
CA LEU A 50 10.38 -1.40 -7.74
C LEU A 50 11.34 -1.25 -6.55
N ALA A 51 10.81 -1.08 -5.33
CA ALA A 51 11.62 -1.03 -4.12
C ALA A 51 12.42 -2.33 -3.90
N SER A 52 11.79 -3.49 -4.07
CA SER A 52 12.45 -4.80 -4.02
C SER A 52 13.61 -4.88 -5.01
N SER A 53 13.36 -4.50 -6.28
CA SER A 53 14.36 -4.53 -7.35
C SER A 53 15.54 -3.57 -7.11
N GLY A 54 15.32 -2.46 -6.39
CA GLY A 54 16.35 -1.49 -6.04
C GLY A 54 17.13 -1.81 -4.76
N THR A 55 16.64 -2.77 -3.96
CA THR A 55 17.20 -3.10 -2.64
C THR A 55 18.29 -4.17 -2.75
N LYS A 56 19.45 -3.92 -2.11
CA LYS A 56 20.60 -4.85 -2.13
C LYS A 56 20.57 -5.88 -1.00
N GLU A 57 19.89 -5.57 0.09
CA GLU A 57 19.77 -6.46 1.24
C GLU A 57 18.65 -7.46 0.97
N GLU A 58 18.97 -8.75 1.03
CA GLU A 58 18.07 -9.81 0.57
C GLU A 58 16.80 -9.90 1.42
N ALA A 59 16.90 -9.73 2.74
CA ALA A 59 15.73 -9.83 3.61
C ALA A 59 14.74 -8.67 3.40
N GLU A 60 15.26 -7.44 3.23
CA GLU A 60 14.46 -6.25 2.92
C GLU A 60 13.86 -6.33 1.51
N ALA A 61 14.62 -6.80 0.51
CA ALA A 61 14.10 -7.02 -0.84
C ALA A 61 12.96 -8.06 -0.86
N ALA A 62 13.10 -9.14 -0.09
CA ALA A 62 12.06 -10.17 0.06
C ALA A 62 10.82 -9.65 0.79
N ASP A 63 10.98 -8.77 1.79
CA ASP A 63 9.84 -8.11 2.47
C ASP A 63 9.04 -7.24 1.49
N TYR A 64 9.74 -6.45 0.66
CA TYR A 64 9.08 -5.67 -0.39
C TYR A 64 8.40 -6.54 -1.43
N GLU A 65 9.02 -7.64 -1.86
CA GLU A 65 8.40 -8.58 -2.80
C GLU A 65 7.11 -9.17 -2.22
N LYS A 66 7.13 -9.58 -0.95
CA LYS A 66 5.96 -10.09 -0.25
C LYS A 66 4.82 -9.07 -0.21
N LYS A 67 5.14 -7.80 0.08
CA LYS A 67 4.14 -6.71 0.07
C LYS A 67 3.58 -6.50 -1.34
N ALA A 68 4.43 -6.47 -2.36
CA ALA A 68 4.00 -6.32 -3.75
C ALA A 68 2.97 -7.39 -4.14
N VAL A 69 3.26 -8.66 -3.80
CA VAL A 69 2.35 -9.79 -4.03
C VAL A 69 1.04 -9.62 -3.27
N ALA A 70 1.08 -9.23 -1.99
CA ALA A 70 -0.12 -9.02 -1.19
C ALA A 70 -1.04 -7.95 -1.81
N PHE A 71 -0.49 -6.79 -2.17
CA PHE A 71 -1.23 -5.70 -2.82
C PHE A 71 -1.89 -6.15 -4.14
N TRP A 72 -1.15 -6.84 -5.01
CA TRP A 72 -1.71 -7.30 -6.29
C TRP A 72 -2.76 -8.39 -6.13
N GLN A 73 -2.59 -9.32 -5.20
CA GLN A 73 -3.61 -10.35 -4.95
C GLN A 73 -4.88 -9.75 -4.38
N VAL A 74 -4.75 -8.79 -3.46
CA VAL A 74 -5.88 -8.03 -2.94
C VAL A 74 -6.56 -7.23 -4.06
N ALA A 75 -5.79 -6.60 -4.96
CA ALA A 75 -6.34 -5.92 -6.14
C ALA A 75 -7.15 -6.87 -7.04
N MET A 76 -6.66 -8.08 -7.30
CA MET A 76 -7.38 -9.08 -8.10
C MET A 76 -8.71 -9.49 -7.46
N VAL A 77 -8.70 -9.75 -6.16
CA VAL A 77 -9.89 -10.18 -5.42
C VAL A 77 -10.98 -9.11 -5.43
N TYR A 78 -10.61 -7.84 -5.27
CA TYR A 78 -11.58 -6.75 -5.17
C TYR A 78 -11.93 -6.05 -6.48
N GLY A 79 -11.06 -6.13 -7.49
CA GLY A 79 -11.29 -5.53 -8.81
C GLY A 79 -11.91 -6.49 -9.83
N ASP A 80 -12.20 -7.74 -9.43
CA ASP A 80 -12.57 -8.84 -10.33
C ASP A 80 -11.63 -8.94 -11.55
N ALA A 81 -10.35 -8.61 -11.32
CA ALA A 81 -9.36 -8.53 -12.38
C ALA A 81 -8.74 -9.92 -12.60
N ASP A 82 -8.74 -10.37 -13.85
CA ASP A 82 -7.98 -11.55 -14.23
C ASP A 82 -6.46 -11.25 -14.26
N LYS A 83 -5.68 -12.32 -14.47
CA LYS A 83 -4.22 -12.24 -14.50
C LYS A 83 -3.70 -11.39 -15.66
N ASP A 84 -4.41 -11.36 -16.78
CA ASP A 84 -3.97 -10.63 -17.97
C ASP A 84 -4.17 -9.12 -17.76
N LYS A 85 -5.34 -8.72 -17.23
CA LYS A 85 -5.60 -7.35 -16.81
C LYS A 85 -4.59 -6.87 -15.77
N MET A 86 -4.31 -7.67 -14.74
CA MET A 86 -3.30 -7.30 -13.73
C MET A 86 -1.90 -7.16 -14.29
N LYS A 87 -1.53 -7.98 -15.28
CA LYS A 87 -0.23 -7.86 -15.93
C LYS A 87 -0.11 -6.54 -16.69
N ASP A 88 -1.14 -6.18 -17.45
CA ASP A 88 -1.17 -4.94 -18.23
C ASP A 88 -1.21 -3.70 -17.32
N ASP A 89 -2.11 -3.68 -16.33
CA ASP A 89 -2.25 -2.57 -15.39
C ASP A 89 -1.03 -2.46 -14.46
N GLY A 90 -0.44 -3.59 -14.06
CA GLY A 90 0.80 -3.63 -13.29
C GLY A 90 2.00 -3.07 -14.08
N ALA A 91 2.14 -3.43 -15.35
CA ALA A 91 3.19 -2.90 -16.22
C ALA A 91 3.02 -1.39 -16.47
N ALA A 92 1.78 -0.93 -16.66
CA ALA A 92 1.47 0.48 -16.78
C ALA A 92 1.83 1.25 -15.48
N SER A 93 1.52 0.67 -14.33
CA SER A 93 1.83 1.25 -13.01
C SER A 93 3.34 1.33 -12.76
N ILE A 94 4.10 0.27 -13.11
CA ILE A 94 5.57 0.29 -13.04
C ILE A 94 6.14 1.40 -13.92
N THR A 95 5.64 1.55 -15.15
CA THR A 95 6.08 2.61 -16.08
C THR A 95 5.80 4.00 -15.51
N LYS A 96 4.58 4.21 -15.00
CA LYS A 96 4.13 5.44 -14.35
C LYS A 96 5.02 5.81 -13.16
N ILE A 97 5.26 4.87 -12.24
CA ILE A 97 6.04 5.11 -11.03
C ILE A 97 7.51 5.36 -11.36
N ASN A 98 8.10 4.61 -12.31
CA ASN A 98 9.45 4.90 -12.79
C ASN A 98 9.57 6.30 -13.40
N GLY A 99 8.51 6.80 -14.03
CA GLY A 99 8.43 8.19 -14.50
C GLY A 99 8.49 9.20 -13.37
N TRP A 100 7.81 8.93 -12.25
CA TRP A 100 7.87 9.76 -11.05
C TRP A 100 9.23 9.73 -10.37
N VAL A 101 9.85 8.56 -10.26
CA VAL A 101 11.21 8.41 -9.69
C VAL A 101 12.27 9.21 -10.46
N GLN A 102 12.04 9.44 -11.76
CA GLN A 102 12.95 10.21 -12.62
C GLN A 102 12.57 11.69 -12.73
N ALA A 103 11.46 12.10 -12.12
CA ALA A 103 11.03 13.49 -12.14
C ALA A 103 11.84 14.33 -11.14
N ASP A 104 11.91 15.64 -11.37
CA ASP A 104 12.51 16.57 -10.42
C ASP A 104 11.59 16.86 -9.20
N ASP A 105 10.33 16.45 -9.28
CA ASP A 105 9.29 16.64 -8.27
C ASP A 105 8.76 15.30 -7.77
N ASP A 106 9.12 14.98 -6.53
CA ASP A 106 8.78 13.72 -5.87
C ASP A 106 7.37 13.72 -5.25
N SER A 107 6.62 14.83 -5.30
CA SER A 107 5.34 14.96 -4.58
C SER A 107 4.30 13.89 -4.96
N GLN A 108 4.30 13.44 -6.22
CA GLN A 108 3.41 12.35 -6.67
C GLN A 108 3.83 11.01 -6.06
N LEU A 109 5.13 10.75 -6.01
CA LEU A 109 5.69 9.54 -5.43
C LEU A 109 5.48 9.51 -3.92
N GLU A 110 5.80 10.59 -3.21
CA GLU A 110 5.56 10.74 -1.77
C GLU A 110 4.08 10.53 -1.42
N GLY A 111 3.18 11.12 -2.22
CA GLY A 111 1.74 10.97 -2.05
C GLY A 111 1.26 9.53 -2.24
N LEU A 112 1.83 8.79 -3.20
CA LEU A 112 1.55 7.37 -3.38
C LEU A 112 2.07 6.55 -2.19
N LEU A 113 3.35 6.70 -1.85
CA LEU A 113 3.99 5.92 -0.78
C LEU A 113 3.29 6.12 0.56
N THR A 114 2.87 7.34 0.87
CA THR A 114 2.09 7.64 2.08
C THR A 114 0.79 6.82 2.13
N LYS A 115 0.07 6.69 1.00
CA LYS A 115 -1.15 5.88 0.92
C LYS A 115 -0.85 4.39 1.04
N CYS A 116 0.22 3.91 0.42
CA CYS A 116 0.62 2.50 0.51
C CYS A 116 0.91 2.10 1.95
N ILE A 117 1.67 2.92 2.68
CA ILE A 117 1.98 2.69 4.10
C ILE A 117 0.70 2.68 4.95
N GLN A 118 -0.25 3.58 4.70
CA GLN A 118 -1.53 3.64 5.42
C GLN A 118 -2.41 2.40 5.19
N MET A 119 -2.25 1.72 4.05
CA MET A 119 -3.04 0.55 3.67
C MET A 119 -2.32 -0.78 3.96
N GLU A 120 -1.01 -0.75 4.21
CA GLU A 120 -0.17 -1.95 4.30
C GLU A 120 -0.72 -2.96 5.30
N ASP A 121 -0.98 -2.55 6.54
CA ASP A 121 -1.50 -3.43 7.60
C ASP A 121 -2.82 -4.09 7.17
N VAL A 122 -3.74 -3.32 6.61
CA VAL A 122 -5.06 -3.81 6.16
C VAL A 122 -4.92 -4.80 5.01
N VAL A 123 -4.07 -4.49 4.02
CA VAL A 123 -3.81 -5.38 2.88
C VAL A 123 -3.17 -6.68 3.34
N MET A 124 -2.23 -6.61 4.29
CA MET A 124 -1.54 -7.79 4.82
C MET A 124 -2.47 -8.68 5.65
N ASP A 125 -3.41 -8.11 6.40
CA ASP A 125 -4.43 -8.88 7.12
C ASP A 125 -5.37 -9.61 6.15
N ILE A 126 -5.91 -8.90 5.15
CA ILE A 126 -6.77 -9.48 4.11
C ILE A 126 -6.05 -10.60 3.36
N HIS A 127 -4.82 -10.35 2.91
CA HIS A 127 -4.03 -11.35 2.17
C HIS A 127 -3.72 -12.58 3.03
N SER A 128 -3.55 -12.41 4.34
CA SER A 128 -3.31 -13.51 5.29
C SER A 128 -4.59 -14.25 5.70
N GLY A 129 -5.77 -13.80 5.25
CA GLY A 129 -7.07 -14.37 5.61
C GLY A 129 -7.45 -14.13 7.07
N LYS A 130 -6.97 -13.02 7.66
CA LYS A 130 -7.32 -12.57 9.01
C LYS A 130 -8.38 -11.48 8.95
#